data_AF-A0A7C3LCY2-F1
#
_entry.id   AF-A0A7C3LCY2-F1
#
_cell.length_a   1.000
_cell.length_b   1.000
_cell.length_c   1.000
_cell.angle_alpha   90.00
_cell.angle_beta   90.00
_cell.angle_gamma   90.00
#
_symmetry.space_group_name_H-M   'P 1'
#
loop_
_entity.id
_entity.type
_entity.pdbx_description
1 polymer ?
#
loop_
_entity_poly.entity_id
_entity_poly.type
_entity_poly.pdbx_seq_one_letter_code
_entity_poly.pdbx_strand_id
1 'polypeptide(L)'
;MIARDNPVPAPPFWGSKCLDHIPVRSIVPYINRNTLYKFQWGYKSQGKTLTEYQQWARVELDPILNRLLARDDEAHILRPQAVYGYFPCQSQGDDLILYEDESGRRERCRFTFPRQSSGKRLCIADFFRAVDSGDMDVVGMQVVTVGQHASDFARELFEKNQYQDYLYWHGLNVETTEGLAEFIHKRIRAELGFGREDARAISDLFKQRYRGSRYSFGYPACPNLSDQEKIL
;
A
#
# COMPACT_ATOMS: atom_id res chain seq x y z
N MET A 1 -17.95 -0.37 -19.96
CA MET A 1 -16.79 0.00 -20.80
C MET A 1 -15.86 0.86 -19.97
N ILE A 2 -14.54 0.73 -20.12
CA ILE A 2 -13.57 1.61 -19.45
C ILE A 2 -13.46 2.90 -20.26
N ALA A 3 -13.49 4.04 -19.58
CA ALA A 3 -13.30 5.35 -20.22
C ALA A 3 -11.86 5.47 -20.74
N ARG A 4 -11.71 5.91 -22.00
CA ARG A 4 -10.42 6.05 -22.71
C ARG A 4 -10.11 7.51 -23.04
N ASP A 5 -10.87 8.46 -22.54
CA ASP A 5 -10.75 9.89 -22.79
C ASP A 5 -10.24 10.67 -21.58
N ASN A 6 -9.97 9.99 -20.46
CA ASN A 6 -9.41 10.61 -19.27
C ASN A 6 -8.03 11.21 -19.55
N PRO A 7 -7.74 12.45 -19.14
CA PRO A 7 -6.42 13.03 -19.30
C PRO A 7 -5.38 12.20 -18.54
N VAL A 8 -4.26 11.91 -19.21
CA VAL A 8 -3.10 11.25 -18.59
C VAL A 8 -2.47 12.25 -17.61
N PRO A 9 -2.29 11.90 -16.33
CA PRO A 9 -1.68 12.81 -15.37
C PRO A 9 -0.19 12.96 -15.67
N ALA A 10 0.33 14.18 -15.51
CA ALA A 10 1.77 14.42 -15.62
C ALA A 10 2.44 14.14 -14.26
N PRO A 11 3.38 13.18 -14.17
CA PRO A 11 4.10 12.95 -12.92
C PRO A 11 5.10 14.09 -12.66
N PRO A 12 5.43 14.39 -11.39
CA PRO A 12 6.38 15.45 -11.06
C PRO A 12 7.84 15.10 -11.40
N PHE A 13 8.13 13.83 -11.69
CA PHE A 13 9.44 13.32 -12.10
C PHE A 13 9.27 11.91 -12.70
N TRP A 14 10.29 11.45 -13.44
CA TRP A 14 10.39 10.08 -13.94
C TRP A 14 11.41 9.27 -13.15
N GLY A 15 11.22 7.95 -13.11
CA GLY A 15 12.06 7.04 -12.33
C GLY A 15 11.63 6.99 -10.86
N SER A 16 12.56 6.62 -9.99
CA SER A 16 12.28 6.38 -8.57
C SER A 16 12.92 7.41 -7.64
N LYS A 17 12.31 7.60 -6.48
CA LYS A 17 12.86 8.31 -5.33
C LYS A 17 12.85 7.39 -4.11
N CYS A 18 13.92 7.47 -3.32
CA CYS A 18 14.02 6.82 -2.04
C CYS A 18 13.64 7.81 -0.92
N LEU A 19 12.79 7.35 -0.02
CA LEU A 19 12.49 7.97 1.27
C LEU A 19 13.12 7.06 2.32
N ASP A 20 14.34 7.41 2.70
CA ASP A 20 15.20 6.67 3.63
C ASP A 20 14.75 6.80 5.09
N HIS A 21 13.98 7.84 5.41
CA HIS A 21 13.41 8.07 6.73
C HIS A 21 11.99 8.65 6.64
N ILE A 22 11.00 7.90 7.14
CA ILE A 22 9.63 8.37 7.32
C ILE A 22 9.27 8.27 8.81
N PRO A 23 8.93 9.39 9.48
CA PRO A 23 8.56 9.35 10.89
C PRO A 23 7.33 8.47 11.13
N VAL A 24 7.41 7.55 12.08
CA VAL A 24 6.31 6.61 12.43
C VAL A 24 5.04 7.38 12.77
N ARG A 25 5.16 8.52 13.47
CA ARG A 25 4.03 9.43 13.78
C ARG A 25 3.21 9.85 12.56
N SER A 26 3.83 9.96 11.38
CA SER A 26 3.14 10.32 10.13
C SER A 26 2.27 9.18 9.59
N ILE A 27 2.60 7.95 9.97
CA ILE A 27 1.95 6.71 9.54
C ILE A 27 0.84 6.30 10.52
N VAL A 28 0.94 6.64 11.80
CA VAL A 28 -0.07 6.32 12.84
C VAL A 28 -1.52 6.61 12.41
N PRO A 29 -1.85 7.74 11.75
CA PRO A 29 -3.22 7.98 11.26
C PRO A 29 -3.72 6.95 10.25
N TYR A 30 -2.82 6.28 9.54
CA TYR A 30 -3.08 5.28 8.50
C TYR A 30 -3.08 3.84 9.04
N ILE A 31 -2.78 3.63 10.32
CA ILE A 31 -2.92 2.30 10.95
C ILE A 31 -4.40 1.95 11.06
N ASN A 32 -4.81 0.85 10.43
CA ASN A 32 -6.19 0.38 10.51
C ASN A 32 -6.43 -0.34 11.83
N ARG A 33 -6.83 0.42 12.85
CA ARG A 33 -7.08 -0.10 14.22
C ARG A 33 -8.09 -1.23 14.26
N ASN A 34 -9.08 -1.25 13.37
CA ASN A 34 -10.02 -2.37 13.31
C ASN A 34 -9.31 -3.65 12.90
N THR A 35 -8.41 -3.57 11.91
CA THR A 35 -7.64 -4.73 11.45
C THR A 35 -6.62 -5.16 12.50
N LEU A 36 -5.87 -4.20 13.05
CA LEU A 36 -4.93 -4.43 14.14
C LEU A 36 -5.59 -5.19 15.30
N TYR A 37 -6.68 -4.65 15.83
CA TYR A 37 -7.29 -5.19 17.05
C TYR A 37 -7.98 -6.53 16.79
N LYS A 38 -8.71 -6.66 15.68
CA LYS A 38 -9.52 -7.87 15.43
C LYS A 38 -8.73 -9.00 14.79
N PHE A 39 -7.98 -8.70 13.73
CA PHE A 39 -7.30 -9.72 12.94
C PHE A 39 -5.90 -10.01 13.47
N GLN A 40 -5.12 -8.97 13.80
CA GLN A 40 -3.75 -9.19 14.27
C GLN A 40 -3.70 -9.59 15.75
N TRP A 41 -4.45 -8.89 16.62
CA TRP A 41 -4.43 -9.14 18.07
C TRP A 41 -5.57 -10.06 18.55
N GLY A 42 -6.49 -10.46 17.67
CA GLY A 42 -7.51 -11.46 17.96
C GLY A 42 -8.68 -11.00 18.85
N TYR A 43 -8.84 -9.70 19.10
CA TYR A 43 -9.96 -9.19 19.90
C TYR A 43 -11.28 -9.29 19.14
N LYS A 44 -12.20 -10.11 19.66
CA LYS A 44 -13.52 -10.33 19.06
C LYS A 44 -14.51 -9.26 19.53
N SER A 45 -15.53 -8.97 18.71
CA SER A 45 -16.59 -8.03 19.07
C SER A 45 -17.49 -8.51 20.22
N GLN A 46 -17.53 -9.82 20.50
CA GLN A 46 -18.33 -10.41 21.58
C GLN A 46 -19.79 -9.91 21.61
N GLY A 47 -20.45 -9.85 20.45
CA GLY A 47 -21.84 -9.40 20.33
C GLY A 47 -22.06 -7.88 20.39
N LYS A 48 -21.01 -7.08 20.63
CA LYS A 48 -21.08 -5.61 20.58
C LYS A 48 -21.39 -5.13 19.16
N THR A 49 -22.19 -4.08 19.05
CA THR A 49 -22.30 -3.29 17.82
C THR A 49 -20.95 -2.68 17.45
N LEU A 50 -20.80 -2.21 16.20
CA LEU A 50 -19.56 -1.58 15.75
C LEU A 50 -19.17 -0.38 16.64
N THR A 51 -20.14 0.45 17.00
CA THR A 51 -19.92 1.65 17.82
C THR A 51 -19.48 1.30 19.24
N GLU A 52 -20.16 0.35 19.89
CA GLU A 52 -19.80 -0.11 21.24
C GLU A 52 -18.42 -0.76 21.25
N TYR A 53 -18.10 -1.58 20.24
CA TYR A 53 -16.77 -2.16 20.10
C TYR A 53 -15.69 -1.09 19.96
N GLN A 54 -15.93 -0.05 19.16
CA GLN A 54 -14.97 1.03 18.97
C GLN A 54 -14.76 1.85 20.25
N GLN A 55 -15.82 2.12 21.02
CA GLN A 55 -15.70 2.81 22.30
C GLN A 55 -14.91 1.99 23.31
N TRP A 56 -15.22 0.70 23.44
CA TRP A 56 -14.49 -0.21 24.30
C TRP A 56 -13.02 -0.33 23.89
N ALA A 57 -12.74 -0.49 22.59
CA ALA A 57 -11.38 -0.61 22.07
C ALA A 57 -10.54 0.65 22.33
N ARG A 58 -11.16 1.84 22.29
CA ARG A 58 -10.47 3.09 22.66
C ARG A 58 -10.04 3.14 24.11
N VAL A 59 -10.78 2.48 25.01
CA VAL A 59 -10.45 2.46 26.44
C VAL A 59 -9.45 1.35 26.74
N GLU A 60 -9.65 0.15 26.19
CA GLU A 60 -8.86 -1.03 26.56
C GLU A 60 -7.65 -1.30 25.65
N LEU A 61 -7.74 -0.99 24.35
CA LEU A 61 -6.74 -1.40 23.36
C LEU A 61 -5.85 -0.26 22.89
N ASP A 62 -6.36 0.97 22.80
CA ASP A 62 -5.52 2.14 22.49
C ASP A 62 -4.36 2.32 23.49
N PRO A 63 -4.50 2.06 24.81
CA PRO A 63 -3.35 2.11 25.72
C PRO A 63 -2.24 1.11 25.37
N ILE A 64 -2.60 -0.08 24.88
CA ILE A 64 -1.63 -1.08 24.42
C ILE A 64 -0.88 -0.53 23.20
N LEU A 65 -1.61 -0.03 22.19
CA LEU A 65 -1.01 0.58 21.01
C LEU A 65 -0.09 1.74 21.38
N ASN A 66 -0.54 2.65 22.24
CA ASN A 66 0.24 3.79 22.69
C ASN A 66 1.52 3.37 23.42
N ARG A 67 1.46 2.32 24.25
CA ARG A 67 2.64 1.75 24.92
C ARG A 67 3.66 1.21 23.90
N LEU A 68 3.20 0.52 22.86
CA LEU A 68 4.10 0.00 21.81
C LEU A 68 4.72 1.14 21.00
N LEU A 69 3.94 2.17 20.65
CA LEU A 69 4.43 3.35 19.94
C LEU A 69 5.42 4.16 20.79
N ALA A 70 5.19 4.29 22.09
CA ALA A 70 6.14 4.94 22.99
C ALA A 70 7.45 4.15 23.09
N ARG A 71 7.36 2.81 23.16
CA ARG A 71 8.54 1.94 23.13
C ARG A 71 9.31 2.08 21.81
N ASP A 72 8.61 2.18 20.70
CA ASP A 72 9.23 2.44 19.40
C ASP A 72 9.94 3.80 19.37
N ASP A 73 9.33 4.85 19.93
CA ASP A 73 9.91 6.19 19.96
C ASP A 73 11.23 6.22 20.76
N GLU A 74 11.30 5.47 21.87
CA GLU A 74 12.50 5.36 22.72
C GLU A 74 13.58 4.46 22.12
N ALA A 75 13.21 3.24 21.73
CA ALA A 75 14.16 2.22 21.26
C ALA A 75 14.47 2.34 19.77
N HIS A 76 13.72 3.17 19.06
CA HIS A 76 13.76 3.33 17.62
C HIS A 76 13.75 1.96 16.95
N ILE A 77 12.63 1.23 17.01
CA ILE A 77 12.59 -0.14 16.48
C ILE A 77 12.17 -0.15 15.01
N LEU A 78 11.07 0.54 14.71
CA LEU A 78 10.53 0.72 13.38
C LEU A 78 11.38 1.73 12.62
N ARG A 79 11.76 1.37 11.39
CA ARG A 79 12.39 2.25 10.41
C ARG A 79 11.56 2.25 9.14
N PRO A 80 10.47 3.02 9.09
CA PRO A 80 9.68 3.15 7.88
C PRO A 80 10.50 3.78 6.74
N GLN A 81 10.55 3.08 5.62
CA GLN A 81 11.25 3.49 4.39
C GLN A 81 10.38 3.16 3.18
N ALA A 82 10.55 3.92 2.12
CA ALA A 82 9.82 3.68 0.88
C ALA A 82 10.68 4.02 -0.33
N VAL A 83 10.55 3.22 -1.39
CA VAL A 83 10.93 3.62 -2.74
C VAL A 83 9.65 3.73 -3.54
N TYR A 84 9.46 4.85 -4.23
CA TYR A 84 8.32 5.01 -5.13
C TYR A 84 8.73 5.79 -6.37
N GLY A 85 7.99 5.63 -7.45
CA GLY A 85 8.34 6.23 -8.72
C GLY A 85 7.24 6.19 -9.76
N TYR A 86 7.50 6.86 -10.87
CA TYR A 86 6.62 6.98 -12.01
C TYR A 86 7.35 6.52 -13.25
N PHE A 87 6.67 5.70 -14.07
CA PHE A 87 7.26 5.08 -15.24
C PHE A 87 6.33 5.23 -16.44
N PRO A 88 6.85 5.60 -17.62
CA PRO A 88 6.07 5.62 -18.84
C PRO A 88 5.61 4.20 -19.15
N CYS A 89 4.33 4.03 -19.48
CA CYS A 89 3.78 2.72 -19.77
C CYS A 89 2.69 2.74 -20.85
N GLN A 90 2.50 1.58 -21.46
CA GLN A 90 1.39 1.31 -22.38
C GLN A 90 0.90 -0.13 -22.21
N SER A 91 -0.33 -0.39 -22.59
CA SER A 91 -0.92 -1.72 -22.61
C SER A 91 -0.84 -2.38 -23.99
N GLN A 92 -0.65 -3.70 -23.99
CA GLN A 92 -0.73 -4.53 -25.18
C GLN A 92 -1.48 -5.83 -24.83
N GLY A 93 -2.78 -5.87 -25.13
CA GLY A 93 -3.64 -6.98 -24.69
C GLY A 93 -3.76 -7.03 -23.17
N ASP A 94 -3.28 -8.12 -22.56
CA ASP A 94 -3.27 -8.32 -21.10
C ASP A 94 -1.95 -7.87 -20.44
N ASP A 95 -1.02 -7.34 -21.22
CA ASP A 95 0.28 -6.87 -20.77
C ASP A 95 0.29 -5.37 -20.46
N LEU A 96 1.05 -4.99 -19.43
CA LEU A 96 1.50 -3.62 -19.17
C LEU A 96 3.00 -3.55 -19.41
N ILE A 97 3.40 -2.74 -20.38
CA ILE A 97 4.79 -2.51 -20.78
C ILE A 97 5.27 -1.23 -20.09
N LEU A 98 6.39 -1.29 -19.39
CA LEU A 98 7.07 -0.12 -18.84
C LEU A 98 8.29 0.21 -19.72
N TYR A 99 8.53 1.49 -19.95
CA TYR A 99 9.64 1.96 -20.75
C TYR A 99 10.73 2.64 -19.90
N GLU A 100 11.94 2.73 -20.45
CA GLU A 100 13.06 3.45 -19.80
C GLU A 100 12.82 4.98 -19.78
N ASP A 101 12.14 5.49 -20.79
CA ASP A 101 11.78 6.91 -20.94
C ASP A 101 10.51 7.06 -21.79
N GLU A 102 10.03 8.30 -21.91
CA GLU A 102 8.79 8.66 -22.61
C GLU A 102 8.85 8.43 -24.13
N SER A 103 10.03 8.15 -24.70
CA SER A 103 10.14 7.87 -26.15
C SER A 103 9.50 6.54 -26.54
N GLY A 104 9.25 5.66 -25.57
CA GLY A 104 8.67 4.33 -25.81
C GLY A 104 9.56 3.38 -26.60
N ARG A 105 10.83 3.73 -26.85
CA ARG A 105 11.73 2.95 -27.73
C ARG A 105 12.32 1.71 -27.08
N ARG A 106 12.54 1.75 -25.76
CA ARG A 106 13.17 0.67 -25.02
C ARG A 106 12.28 0.23 -23.87
N GLU A 107 11.81 -1.01 -23.95
CA GLU A 107 11.11 -1.66 -22.83
C GLU A 107 12.09 -1.84 -21.67
N ARG A 108 11.67 -1.42 -20.48
CA ARG A 108 12.35 -1.70 -19.22
C ARG A 108 11.93 -3.07 -18.69
N CYS A 109 10.62 -3.30 -18.61
CA CYS A 109 10.03 -4.57 -18.20
C CYS A 109 8.56 -4.65 -18.63
N ARG A 110 7.98 -5.83 -18.46
CA ARG A 110 6.60 -6.14 -18.84
C ARG A 110 5.93 -6.99 -17.75
N PHE A 111 4.67 -6.67 -17.45
CA PHE A 111 3.81 -7.43 -16.54
C PHE A 111 2.62 -7.98 -17.31
N THR A 112 2.31 -9.25 -17.11
CA THR A 112 1.11 -9.89 -17.70
C THR A 112 0.10 -10.11 -16.59
N PHE A 113 -1.11 -9.58 -16.75
CA PHE A 113 -2.15 -9.67 -15.72
C PHE A 113 -3.29 -10.59 -16.16
N PRO A 114 -3.91 -11.34 -15.23
CA PRO A 114 -5.04 -12.19 -15.57
C PRO A 114 -6.27 -11.36 -15.91
N ARG A 115 -6.97 -11.76 -16.96
CA ARG A 115 -8.30 -11.25 -17.27
C ARG A 115 -9.36 -11.97 -16.44
N GLN A 116 -10.31 -11.21 -15.89
CA GLN A 116 -11.45 -11.79 -15.18
C GLN A 116 -12.17 -12.82 -16.06
N SER A 117 -12.47 -14.00 -15.50
CA SER A 117 -13.12 -15.08 -16.23
C SER A 117 -14.60 -14.80 -16.52
N SER A 118 -15.26 -14.02 -15.65
CA SER A 118 -16.68 -13.68 -15.74
C SER A 118 -16.92 -12.18 -15.50
N GLY A 119 -18.19 -11.75 -15.58
CA GLY A 119 -18.57 -10.35 -15.36
C GLY A 119 -18.04 -9.43 -16.45
N LYS A 120 -17.39 -8.34 -16.05
CA LYS A 120 -16.89 -7.30 -16.99
C LYS A 120 -15.62 -7.71 -17.74
N ARG A 121 -15.06 -8.91 -17.46
CA ARG A 121 -13.87 -9.45 -18.14
C ARG A 121 -12.67 -8.48 -18.11
N LEU A 122 -12.48 -7.76 -16.99
CA LEU A 122 -11.45 -6.73 -16.86
C LEU A 122 -10.05 -7.32 -16.61
N CYS A 123 -9.04 -6.62 -17.07
CA CYS A 123 -7.62 -6.80 -16.79
C CYS A 123 -7.02 -5.47 -16.29
N ILE A 124 -5.98 -5.49 -15.44
CA ILE A 124 -5.30 -4.27 -14.98
C ILE A 124 -4.78 -3.45 -16.17
N ALA A 125 -4.25 -4.11 -17.21
CA ALA A 125 -3.77 -3.48 -18.43
C ALA A 125 -4.85 -2.63 -19.13
N ASP A 126 -6.13 -2.99 -18.98
CA ASP A 126 -7.23 -2.24 -19.61
C ASP A 126 -7.37 -0.80 -19.10
N PHE A 127 -6.77 -0.46 -17.95
CA PHE A 127 -6.82 0.89 -17.38
C PHE A 127 -5.75 1.84 -17.92
N PHE A 128 -4.84 1.37 -18.76
CA PHE A 128 -3.74 2.17 -19.33
C PHE A 128 -3.92 2.38 -20.84
N ARG A 129 -3.32 3.46 -21.39
CA ARG A 129 -3.25 3.72 -22.84
C ARG A 129 -2.67 2.53 -23.57
N ALA A 130 -3.28 2.13 -24.67
CA ALA A 130 -2.81 1.02 -25.49
C ALA A 130 -1.75 1.49 -26.48
N VAL A 131 -0.82 0.61 -26.86
CA VAL A 131 0.25 0.93 -27.83
C VAL A 131 -0.31 1.48 -29.15
N ASP A 132 -1.46 0.97 -29.60
CA ASP A 132 -2.14 1.39 -30.83
C ASP A 132 -2.79 2.78 -30.74
N SER A 133 -3.01 3.31 -29.53
CA SER A 133 -3.52 4.67 -29.34
C SER A 133 -2.47 5.74 -29.66
N GLY A 134 -1.18 5.40 -29.64
CA GLY A 134 -0.08 6.35 -29.82
C GLY A 134 0.20 7.25 -28.60
N ASP A 135 -0.65 7.19 -27.56
CA ASP A 135 -0.51 7.98 -26.34
C ASP A 135 0.29 7.20 -25.29
N MET A 136 1.25 7.87 -24.64
CA MET A 136 1.97 7.33 -23.49
C MET A 136 1.15 7.51 -22.20
N ASP A 137 1.10 6.49 -21.35
CA ASP A 137 0.50 6.58 -20.01
C ASP A 137 1.56 6.60 -18.92
N VAL A 138 1.12 6.71 -17.66
CA VAL A 138 1.99 6.67 -16.49
C VAL A 138 1.50 5.62 -15.48
N VAL A 139 2.43 4.81 -14.99
CA VAL A 139 2.20 3.92 -13.85
C VAL A 139 3.04 4.35 -12.65
N GLY A 140 2.39 4.43 -11.49
CA GLY A 140 3.07 4.61 -10.21
C GLY A 140 3.41 3.26 -9.59
N MET A 141 4.65 3.11 -9.13
CA MET A 141 5.13 1.89 -8.47
C MET A 141 5.69 2.24 -7.09
N GLN A 142 5.55 1.34 -6.11
CA GLN A 142 6.09 1.54 -4.78
C GLN A 142 6.49 0.24 -4.11
N VAL A 143 7.50 0.34 -3.25
CA VAL A 143 7.93 -0.69 -2.30
C VAL A 143 8.12 0.01 -0.95
N VAL A 144 7.62 -0.61 0.11
CA VAL A 144 7.69 -0.05 1.46
C VAL A 144 8.19 -1.09 2.46
N THR A 145 8.83 -0.64 3.52
CA THR A 145 9.28 -1.49 4.63
C THR A 145 9.24 -0.71 5.94
N VAL A 146 9.02 -1.39 7.05
CA VAL A 146 9.22 -0.84 8.40
C VAL A 146 10.59 -1.18 8.98
N GLY A 147 11.50 -1.69 8.13
CA GLY A 147 12.88 -2.01 8.47
C GLY A 147 13.05 -3.43 9.02
N GLN A 148 14.21 -4.04 8.74
CA GLN A 148 14.53 -5.40 9.17
C GLN A 148 14.51 -5.56 10.69
N HIS A 149 14.94 -4.52 11.41
CA HIS A 149 14.99 -4.52 12.88
C HIS A 149 13.63 -4.74 13.54
N ALA A 150 12.53 -4.35 12.88
CA ALA A 150 11.18 -4.62 13.36
C ALA A 150 10.88 -6.13 13.44
N SER A 151 11.34 -6.90 12.45
CA SER A 151 11.20 -8.36 12.39
C SER A 151 12.15 -9.06 13.36
N ASP A 152 13.39 -8.57 13.47
CA ASP A 152 14.36 -9.11 14.43
C ASP A 152 13.88 -8.94 15.87
N PHE A 153 13.37 -7.76 16.21
CA PHE A 153 12.82 -7.50 17.53
C PHE A 153 11.60 -8.38 17.86
N ALA A 154 10.71 -8.61 16.89
CA ALA A 154 9.61 -9.56 17.06
C ALA A 154 10.14 -10.98 17.34
N ARG A 155 11.15 -11.43 16.58
CA ARG A 155 11.78 -12.73 16.78
C ARG A 155 12.42 -12.85 18.17
N GLU A 156 13.09 -11.82 18.66
CA GLU A 156 13.62 -11.81 20.03
C GLU A 156 12.53 -11.99 21.10
N LEU A 157 11.39 -11.31 20.96
CA LEU A 157 10.26 -11.48 21.89
C LEU A 157 9.76 -12.93 21.88
N PHE A 158 9.69 -13.55 20.70
CA PHE A 158 9.30 -14.95 20.55
C PHE A 158 10.30 -15.90 21.23
N GLU A 159 11.60 -15.72 20.97
CA GLU A 159 12.69 -16.52 21.55
C GLU A 159 12.76 -16.38 23.08
N LYS A 160 12.37 -15.21 23.63
CA LYS A 160 12.27 -14.96 25.07
C LYS A 160 10.95 -15.48 25.69
N ASN A 161 10.13 -16.21 24.94
CA ASN A 161 8.80 -16.69 25.33
C ASN A 161 7.81 -15.57 25.73
N GLN A 162 8.01 -14.35 25.23
CA GLN A 162 7.13 -13.20 25.46
C GLN A 162 6.01 -13.15 24.41
N TYR A 163 5.21 -14.22 24.32
CA TYR A 163 4.31 -14.44 23.19
C TYR A 163 3.23 -13.38 23.00
N GLN A 164 2.72 -12.79 24.10
CA GLN A 164 1.74 -11.72 24.01
C GLN A 164 2.36 -10.44 23.44
N ASP A 165 3.54 -10.04 23.92
CA ASP A 165 4.23 -8.88 23.38
C ASP A 165 4.67 -9.12 21.93
N TYR A 166 5.10 -10.35 21.60
CA TYR A 166 5.35 -10.76 20.22
C TYR A 166 4.12 -10.57 19.32
N LEU A 167 2.96 -11.09 19.73
CA LEU A 167 1.71 -10.96 18.98
C LEU A 167 1.37 -9.49 18.73
N TYR A 168 1.49 -8.67 19.78
CA TYR A 168 1.19 -7.25 19.68
C TYR A 168 2.16 -6.52 18.76
N TRP A 169 3.45 -6.78 18.90
CA TRP A 169 4.49 -6.16 18.10
C TRP A 169 4.41 -6.58 16.64
N HIS A 170 4.23 -7.87 16.36
CA HIS A 170 4.04 -8.37 15.01
C HIS A 170 2.83 -7.73 14.33
N GLY A 171 1.70 -7.62 15.04
CA GLY A 171 0.52 -6.93 14.53
C GLY A 171 0.79 -5.45 14.23
N LEU A 172 1.53 -4.75 15.09
CA LEU A 172 1.94 -3.37 14.85
C LEU A 172 2.82 -3.25 13.59
N ASN A 173 3.79 -4.16 13.41
CA ASN A 173 4.67 -4.17 12.23
C ASN A 173 3.86 -4.29 10.93
N VAL A 174 2.93 -5.26 10.88
CA VAL A 174 2.09 -5.51 9.70
C VAL A 174 1.24 -4.28 9.38
N GLU A 175 0.50 -3.76 10.36
CA GLU A 175 -0.42 -2.64 10.13
C GLU A 175 0.31 -1.31 9.90
N THR A 176 1.52 -1.14 10.44
CA THR A 176 2.36 0.02 10.12
C THR A 176 2.89 -0.06 8.69
N THR A 177 3.23 -1.26 8.21
CA THR A 177 3.64 -1.47 6.81
C THR A 177 2.49 -1.17 5.84
N GLU A 178 1.28 -1.66 6.14
CA GLU A 178 0.07 -1.34 5.37
C GLU A 178 -0.29 0.15 5.42
N GLY A 179 -0.19 0.77 6.61
CA GLY A 179 -0.38 2.20 6.79
C GLY A 179 0.63 3.02 5.99
N LEU A 180 1.88 2.56 5.92
CA LEU A 180 2.93 3.18 5.12
C LEU A 180 2.63 3.07 3.62
N ALA A 181 2.17 1.91 3.15
CA ALA A 181 1.73 1.73 1.76
C ALA A 181 0.57 2.68 1.38
N GLU A 182 -0.36 2.94 2.31
CA GLU A 182 -1.43 3.93 2.09
C GLU A 182 -0.93 5.37 2.16
N PHE A 183 0.00 5.68 3.08
CA PHE A 183 0.64 6.99 3.16
C PHE A 183 1.35 7.36 1.85
N ILE A 184 2.14 6.46 1.30
CA ILE A 184 2.83 6.67 0.02
C ILE A 184 1.84 6.67 -1.14
N HIS A 185 0.82 5.80 -1.15
CA HIS A 185 -0.21 5.84 -2.19
C HIS A 185 -0.98 7.17 -2.20
N LYS A 186 -1.32 7.72 -1.02
CA LYS A 186 -1.92 9.06 -0.90
C LYS A 186 -0.99 10.14 -1.47
N ARG A 187 0.30 10.06 -1.18
CA ARG A 187 1.30 10.97 -1.75
C ARG A 187 1.33 10.88 -3.27
N ILE A 188 1.34 9.66 -3.83
CA ILE A 188 1.31 9.43 -5.27
C ILE A 188 0.08 10.07 -5.92
N ARG A 189 -1.11 9.87 -5.34
CA ARG A 189 -2.36 10.49 -5.83
C ARG A 189 -2.29 12.02 -5.78
N ALA A 190 -1.74 12.60 -4.71
CA ALA A 190 -1.57 14.04 -4.59
C ALA A 190 -0.59 14.60 -5.63
N GLU A 191 0.54 13.94 -5.83
CA GLU A 191 1.56 14.29 -6.83
C GLU A 191 1.05 14.19 -8.27
N LEU A 192 0.14 13.26 -8.56
CA LEU A 192 -0.56 13.15 -9.85
C LEU A 192 -1.79 14.08 -9.99
N GLY A 193 -2.04 14.97 -9.03
CA GLY A 193 -3.11 15.97 -9.09
C GLY A 193 -4.48 15.50 -8.59
N PHE A 194 -4.62 14.25 -8.12
CA PHE A 194 -5.89 13.67 -7.66
C PHE A 194 -6.14 13.82 -6.16
N GLY A 195 -5.21 14.41 -5.39
CA GLY A 195 -5.32 14.52 -3.93
C GLY A 195 -6.55 15.29 -3.44
N ARG A 196 -7.19 16.12 -4.29
CA ARG A 196 -8.45 16.82 -3.97
C ARG A 196 -9.69 15.93 -4.05
N GLU A 197 -9.58 14.78 -4.70
CA GLU A 197 -10.65 13.78 -4.85
C GLU A 197 -10.65 12.74 -3.71
N ASP A 198 -9.63 12.78 -2.84
CA ASP A 198 -9.56 11.92 -1.66
C ASP A 198 -10.68 12.23 -0.66
N ALA A 199 -11.27 11.18 -0.09
CA ALA A 199 -12.14 11.35 1.07
C ALA A 199 -11.41 12.05 2.22
N ARG A 200 -12.12 12.96 2.90
CA ARG A 200 -11.57 13.72 4.04
C ARG A 200 -11.33 12.84 5.27
N ALA A 201 -12.17 11.82 5.46
CA ALA A 201 -12.07 10.91 6.58
C ALA A 201 -11.17 9.71 6.24
N ILE A 202 -10.19 9.41 7.10
CA ILE A 202 -9.29 8.26 6.91
C ILE A 202 -10.05 6.92 6.82
N SER A 203 -11.14 6.79 7.57
CA SER A 203 -12.00 5.61 7.55
C SER A 203 -12.61 5.33 6.18
N ASP A 204 -12.78 6.37 5.36
CA ASP A 204 -13.31 6.24 4.00
C ASP A 204 -12.19 6.03 2.97
N LEU A 205 -10.96 6.49 3.25
CA LEU A 205 -9.79 6.08 2.46
C LEU A 205 -9.56 4.57 2.54
N PHE A 206 -9.74 3.95 3.71
CA PHE A 206 -9.68 2.48 3.83
C PHE A 206 -10.78 1.74 3.04
N LYS A 207 -11.87 2.44 2.68
CA LYS A 207 -12.92 1.92 1.79
C LYS A 207 -12.67 2.27 0.32
N GLN A 208 -11.44 2.69 -0.01
CA GLN A 208 -11.03 3.10 -1.35
C GLN A 208 -11.85 4.26 -1.92
N ARG A 209 -12.32 5.19 -1.05
CA ARG A 209 -12.99 6.42 -1.50
C ARG A 209 -11.97 7.48 -1.93
N TYR A 210 -11.28 7.18 -3.01
CA TYR A 210 -10.35 8.05 -3.72
C TYR A 210 -10.32 7.63 -5.20
N ARG A 211 -9.70 8.45 -6.06
CA ARG A 211 -9.48 8.08 -7.46
C ARG A 211 -8.27 7.16 -7.62
N GLY A 212 -8.40 6.12 -8.43
CA GLY A 212 -7.36 5.13 -8.71
C GLY A 212 -7.40 3.93 -7.77
N SER A 213 -6.49 2.98 -8.01
CA SER A 213 -6.37 1.73 -7.26
C SER A 213 -4.90 1.39 -7.03
N ARG A 214 -4.61 0.73 -5.90
CA ARG A 214 -3.31 0.12 -5.63
C ARG A 214 -3.45 -1.40 -5.69
N TYR A 215 -2.66 -2.03 -6.55
CA TYR A 215 -2.57 -3.48 -6.66
C TYR A 215 -1.23 -3.95 -6.11
N SER A 216 -1.20 -5.14 -5.50
CA SER A 216 0.01 -5.72 -4.92
C SER A 216 0.19 -7.14 -5.44
N PHE A 217 1.39 -7.48 -5.91
CA PHE A 217 1.69 -8.82 -6.43
C PHE A 217 1.44 -9.90 -5.38
N GLY A 218 0.84 -11.02 -5.81
CA GLY A 218 0.35 -12.09 -4.95
C GLY A 218 -1.15 -12.00 -4.63
N TYR A 219 -1.80 -10.86 -4.91
CA TYR A 219 -3.26 -10.72 -4.80
C TYR A 219 -3.97 -11.19 -6.07
N PRO A 220 -5.29 -11.49 -6.01
CA PRO A 220 -6.02 -12.06 -7.14
C PRO A 220 -5.93 -11.30 -8.48
N ALA A 221 -5.76 -9.97 -8.44
CA ALA A 221 -5.65 -9.14 -9.64
C ALA A 221 -4.25 -9.17 -10.29
N CYS A 222 -3.21 -9.55 -9.55
CA CYS A 222 -1.83 -9.70 -10.02
C CYS A 222 -1.16 -10.85 -9.24
N PRO A 223 -1.58 -12.10 -9.47
CA PRO A 223 -1.27 -13.23 -8.60
C PRO A 223 0.17 -13.73 -8.72
N ASN A 224 0.89 -13.36 -9.78
CA ASN A 224 2.26 -13.80 -10.02
C ASN A 224 3.23 -13.10 -9.05
N LEU A 225 3.68 -13.83 -8.04
CA LEU A 225 4.59 -13.29 -7.01
C LEU A 225 5.99 -12.99 -7.57
N SER A 226 6.45 -13.76 -8.57
CA SER A 226 7.79 -13.57 -9.17
C SER A 226 7.96 -12.21 -9.85
N ASP A 227 6.85 -11.55 -10.23
CA ASP A 227 6.89 -10.21 -10.80
C ASP A 227 7.40 -9.14 -9.80
N GLN A 228 7.48 -9.46 -8.50
CA GLN A 228 8.15 -8.59 -7.53
C GLN A 228 9.64 -8.39 -7.85
N GLU A 229 10.33 -9.36 -8.45
CA GLU A 229 11.76 -9.22 -8.82
C GLU A 229 11.98 -8.11 -9.86
N LYS A 230 10.95 -7.77 -10.65
CA LYS A 230 11.02 -6.71 -11.67
C LYS A 230 10.95 -5.30 -11.06
N ILE A 231 10.54 -5.18 -9.80
CA ILE A 231 10.33 -3.90 -9.10
C ILE A 231 11.31 -3.67 -7.94
N LEU A 232 12.02 -4.72 -7.52
CA LEU A 232 13.07 -4.68 -6.50
C LEU A 232 14.42 -4.34 -7.14
#